data_AF-A0A559JM99-F1
#
_entry.id   AF-A0A559JM99-F1
#
_cell.length_a   1.000
_cell.length_b   1.000
_cell.length_c   1.000
_cell.angle_alpha   90.00
_cell.angle_beta   90.00
_cell.angle_gamma   90.00
#
_symmetry.space_group_name_H-M   'P 1'
#
loop_
_entity.id
_entity.type
_entity.pdbx_description
1 polymer ?
#
loop_
_entity_poly.entity_id
_entity_poly.type
_entity_poly.pdbx_seq_one_letter_code
_entity_poly.pdbx_strand_id
1 'polypeptide(L)'
;MSRTVPSKWVKTGALLKHAGVARTIPETRRFSAAALKAMLAKYGSVVAKPCVGAGGIGVMMISRYSKGYAVHYYGRVLRAGSFPALLGVVNRLNRRRRAYLLQHGIRLASIGGRPVDYRVKLVNENGRWLLKAVVARVARPGYFVTNICRGGDLISSNDAIRRSLHVAPRRTKRRLINLSYTCKNILTQAFPGIGQLGFDYGIDARGKIWLFEVNTRPQ
;
A
#
# COMPACT_ATOMS: atom_id res chain seq x y z
N MET A 1 17.74 -2.93 20.73
CA MET A 1 17.23 -3.21 19.35
C MET A 1 15.99 -2.35 19.07
N SER A 2 15.80 -1.89 17.82
CA SER A 2 14.63 -1.08 17.45
C SER A 2 13.32 -1.88 17.57
N ARG A 3 12.29 -1.30 18.19
CA ARG A 3 10.95 -1.90 18.30
C ARG A 3 10.35 -2.14 16.92
N THR A 4 9.73 -3.32 16.77
CA THR A 4 8.95 -3.66 15.57
C THR A 4 7.47 -3.73 15.92
N VAL A 5 6.62 -3.10 15.10
CA VAL A 5 5.16 -3.19 15.19
C VAL A 5 4.66 -3.94 13.96
N PRO A 6 4.43 -5.26 14.02
CA PRO A 6 4.18 -6.07 12.82
C PRO A 6 2.79 -5.83 12.20
N SER A 7 1.77 -5.59 13.03
CA SER A 7 0.39 -5.44 12.55
C SER A 7 0.17 -4.16 11.76
N LYS A 8 -0.20 -4.30 10.48
CA LYS A 8 -0.64 -3.18 9.62
C LYS A 8 -1.86 -2.48 10.21
N TRP A 9 -2.82 -3.25 10.73
CA TRP A 9 -4.05 -2.71 11.32
C TRP A 9 -3.78 -1.77 12.50
N VAL A 10 -2.89 -2.18 13.41
CA VAL A 10 -2.54 -1.39 14.59
C VAL A 10 -1.88 -0.07 14.18
N LYS A 11 -0.93 -0.11 13.22
CA LYS A 11 -0.28 1.10 12.70
C LYS A 11 -1.26 2.03 11.98
N THR A 12 -2.11 1.46 11.11
CA THR A 12 -3.17 2.23 10.43
C THR A 12 -4.12 2.86 11.44
N GLY A 13 -4.52 2.15 12.49
CA GLY A 13 -5.39 2.67 13.55
C GLY A 13 -4.80 3.89 14.27
N ALA A 14 -3.49 3.89 14.56
CA ALA A 14 -2.82 5.06 15.14
C ALA A 14 -2.82 6.26 14.18
N LEU A 15 -2.52 6.03 12.89
CA LEU A 15 -2.46 7.09 11.87
C LEU A 15 -3.83 7.70 11.55
N LEU A 16 -4.91 6.90 11.61
CA LEU A 16 -6.28 7.35 11.36
C LEU A 16 -6.78 8.37 12.39
N LYS A 17 -6.16 8.46 13.57
CA LYS A 17 -6.50 9.47 14.59
C LYS A 17 -6.12 10.89 14.17
N HIS A 18 -5.24 11.06 13.19
CA HIS A 18 -4.84 12.36 12.68
C HIS A 18 -5.55 12.70 11.37
N ALA A 19 -6.45 13.69 11.39
CA ALA A 19 -7.35 14.01 10.27
C ALA A 19 -6.62 14.25 8.93
N GLY A 20 -5.48 14.96 8.95
CA GLY A 20 -4.68 15.22 7.75
C GLY A 20 -4.06 13.95 7.15
N VAL A 21 -3.70 12.97 7.98
CA VAL A 21 -3.11 11.70 7.52
C VAL A 21 -4.21 10.75 7.09
N ALA A 22 -5.32 10.69 7.82
CA ALA A 22 -6.47 9.84 7.52
C ALA A 22 -6.99 10.04 6.08
N ARG A 23 -7.03 11.28 5.57
CA ARG A 23 -7.45 11.61 4.19
C ARG A 23 -6.53 11.04 3.10
N THR A 24 -5.30 10.67 3.48
CA THR A 24 -4.30 10.06 2.59
C THR A 24 -4.31 8.53 2.68
N ILE A 25 -5.01 7.93 3.63
CA ILE A 25 -5.10 6.47 3.76
C ILE A 25 -6.33 6.01 2.98
N PRO A 26 -6.20 5.07 2.04
CA PRO A 26 -7.38 4.51 1.37
C PRO A 26 -8.31 3.85 2.39
N GLU A 27 -9.63 3.90 2.16
CA GLU A 27 -10.60 3.25 3.05
C GLU A 27 -10.17 1.81 3.32
N THR A 28 -10.02 1.48 4.60
CA THR A 28 -9.46 0.22 5.07
C THR A 28 -10.39 -0.42 6.09
N ARG A 29 -10.74 -1.68 5.89
CA ARG A 29 -11.62 -2.46 6.79
C ARG A 29 -10.95 -3.79 7.12
N ARG A 30 -11.30 -4.39 8.27
CA ARG A 30 -10.99 -5.81 8.50
C ARG A 30 -11.77 -6.66 7.50
N PHE A 31 -11.17 -7.77 7.08
CA PHE A 31 -11.83 -8.71 6.19
C PHE A 31 -13.07 -9.32 6.84
N SER A 32 -14.19 -9.21 6.15
CA SER A 32 -15.38 -10.05 6.30
C SER A 32 -16.04 -10.18 4.93
N ALA A 33 -16.87 -11.21 4.73
CA ALA A 33 -17.61 -11.35 3.48
C ALA A 33 -18.47 -10.11 3.18
N ALA A 34 -19.17 -9.59 4.19
CA ALA A 34 -19.97 -8.37 4.07
C ALA A 34 -19.10 -7.14 3.71
N ALA A 35 -17.95 -6.97 4.37
CA ALA A 35 -17.05 -5.86 4.08
C ALA A 35 -16.46 -5.94 2.66
N LEU A 36 -16.07 -7.13 2.21
CA LEU A 36 -15.57 -7.35 0.85
C LEU A 36 -16.65 -7.03 -0.18
N LYS A 37 -17.88 -7.54 0.01
CA LYS A 37 -19.01 -7.28 -0.89
C LYS A 37 -19.29 -5.78 -0.99
N ALA A 38 -19.38 -5.10 0.14
CA ALA A 38 -19.64 -3.67 0.20
C ALA A 38 -18.53 -2.84 -0.46
N MET A 39 -17.26 -3.13 -0.16
CA MET A 39 -16.14 -2.41 -0.77
C MET A 39 -16.03 -2.66 -2.27
N LEU A 40 -16.28 -3.89 -2.75
CA LEU A 40 -16.32 -4.18 -4.18
C LEU A 40 -17.47 -3.47 -4.89
N ALA A 41 -18.63 -3.36 -4.25
CA ALA A 41 -19.75 -2.58 -4.79
C ALA A 41 -19.41 -1.09 -4.87
N LYS A 42 -18.75 -0.54 -3.85
CA LYS A 42 -18.39 0.88 -3.78
C LYS A 42 -17.25 1.27 -4.73
N TYR A 43 -16.24 0.42 -4.86
CA TYR A 43 -14.97 0.79 -5.50
C TYR A 43 -14.64 0.00 -6.76
N GLY A 44 -15.33 -1.11 -7.04
CA GLY A 44 -15.00 -2.02 -8.14
C GLY A 44 -13.73 -2.83 -7.92
N SER A 45 -12.73 -2.32 -7.19
CA SER A 45 -11.48 -3.03 -6.88
C SER A 45 -11.04 -2.84 -5.42
N VAL A 46 -10.52 -3.92 -4.83
CA VAL A 46 -10.13 -4.01 -3.43
C VAL A 46 -8.82 -4.79 -3.31
N VAL A 47 -7.84 -4.23 -2.60
CA VAL A 47 -6.63 -4.93 -2.19
C VAL A 47 -6.89 -5.64 -0.86
N ALA A 48 -6.79 -6.97 -0.86
CA ALA A 48 -6.81 -7.77 0.34
C ALA A 48 -5.37 -8.14 0.73
N LYS A 49 -4.93 -7.78 1.95
CA LYS A 49 -3.57 -8.03 2.43
C LYS A 49 -3.54 -8.59 3.86
N PRO A 50 -2.62 -9.52 4.20
CA PRO A 50 -2.50 -10.01 5.57
C PRO A 50 -2.21 -8.87 6.56
N CYS A 51 -2.85 -8.91 7.73
CA CYS A 51 -2.63 -7.94 8.81
C CYS A 51 -1.16 -7.92 9.26
N VAL A 52 -0.52 -9.10 9.33
CA VAL A 52 0.90 -9.27 9.67
C VAL A 52 1.58 -9.97 8.50
N GLY A 53 2.72 -9.46 8.03
CA GLY A 53 3.48 -10.00 6.91
C GLY A 53 4.29 -8.92 6.19
N ALA A 54 5.20 -9.32 5.30
CA ALA A 54 6.10 -8.44 4.56
C ALA A 54 6.24 -8.87 3.09
N GLY A 55 6.90 -8.04 2.27
CA GLY A 55 7.27 -8.38 0.89
C GLY A 55 6.11 -8.62 -0.07
N GLY A 56 4.94 -8.06 0.21
CA GLY A 56 3.73 -8.30 -0.59
C GLY A 56 3.19 -9.73 -0.53
N ILE A 57 3.69 -10.57 0.38
CA ILE A 57 3.29 -11.97 0.47
C ILE A 57 1.83 -12.09 0.92
N GLY A 58 1.03 -12.84 0.15
CA GLY A 58 -0.39 -13.03 0.42
C GLY A 58 -1.28 -11.88 -0.04
N VAL A 59 -0.75 -10.87 -0.74
CA VAL A 59 -1.58 -9.76 -1.24
C VAL A 59 -2.38 -10.21 -2.46
N MET A 60 -3.67 -9.92 -2.45
CA MET A 60 -4.61 -10.15 -3.54
C MET A 60 -5.19 -8.82 -4.01
N MET A 61 -5.32 -8.60 -5.31
CA MET A 61 -6.25 -7.60 -5.85
C MET A 61 -7.50 -8.31 -6.34
N ILE A 62 -8.63 -7.89 -5.79
CA ILE A 62 -9.94 -8.44 -6.09
C ILE A 62 -10.70 -7.36 -6.85
N SER A 63 -11.11 -7.69 -8.08
CA SER A 63 -11.84 -6.77 -8.95
C SER A 63 -13.19 -7.37 -9.33
N ARG A 64 -14.21 -6.52 -9.38
CA ARG A 64 -15.54 -6.83 -9.92
C ARG A 64 -15.60 -6.39 -11.38
N TYR A 65 -16.18 -7.23 -12.23
CA TYR A 65 -16.45 -6.95 -13.64
C TYR A 65 -17.94 -7.12 -13.93
N SER A 66 -18.37 -6.84 -15.17
CA SER A 66 -19.78 -6.96 -15.60
C SER A 66 -20.35 -8.36 -15.35
N LYS A 67 -19.55 -9.42 -15.52
CA LYS A 67 -19.94 -10.82 -15.29
C LYS A 67 -18.98 -11.52 -14.31
N GLY A 68 -19.01 -11.11 -13.04
CA GLY A 68 -18.32 -11.78 -11.94
C GLY A 68 -17.10 -11.03 -11.40
N TYR A 69 -16.08 -11.78 -10.99
CA TYR A 69 -14.93 -11.27 -10.25
C TYR A 69 -13.62 -11.87 -10.76
N ALA A 70 -12.51 -11.15 -10.58
CA ALA A 70 -11.18 -11.71 -10.71
C ALA A 70 -10.34 -11.44 -9.45
N VAL A 71 -9.48 -12.39 -9.13
CA VAL A 71 -8.49 -12.32 -8.05
C VAL A 71 -7.11 -12.43 -8.66
N HIS A 72 -6.36 -11.34 -8.64
CA HIS A 72 -4.96 -11.33 -9.02
C HIS A 72 -4.10 -11.71 -7.81
N TYR A 73 -3.27 -12.75 -7.97
CA TYR A 73 -2.45 -13.31 -6.90
C TYR A 73 -1.14 -13.87 -7.48
N TYR A 74 0.00 -13.29 -7.09
CA TYR A 74 1.34 -13.65 -7.61
C TYR A 74 1.42 -13.81 -9.14
N GLY A 75 0.89 -12.84 -9.88
CA GLY A 75 0.89 -12.85 -11.35
C GLY A 75 -0.16 -13.77 -11.99
N ARG A 76 -0.88 -14.56 -11.20
CA ARG A 76 -2.01 -15.37 -11.68
C ARG A 76 -3.31 -14.60 -11.56
N VAL A 77 -4.25 -14.88 -12.46
CA VAL A 77 -5.61 -14.34 -12.42
C VAL A 77 -6.59 -15.49 -12.27
N LEU A 78 -7.31 -15.52 -11.16
CA LEU A 78 -8.37 -16.49 -10.89
C LEU A 78 -9.72 -15.81 -11.09
N ARG A 79 -10.63 -16.44 -11.82
CA ARG A 79 -11.98 -15.89 -12.09
C ARG A 79 -13.02 -16.59 -11.23
N ALA A 80 -14.05 -15.85 -10.86
CA ALA A 80 -15.22 -16.38 -10.14
C ALA A 80 -16.50 -15.74 -10.70
N GLY A 81 -17.47 -16.57 -11.11
CA GLY A 81 -18.73 -16.08 -11.70
C GLY A 81 -19.70 -15.48 -10.67
N SER A 82 -19.55 -15.82 -9.39
CA SER A 82 -20.44 -15.38 -8.31
C SER A 82 -19.67 -14.98 -7.06
N PHE A 83 -20.34 -14.26 -6.14
CA PHE A 83 -19.73 -13.85 -4.88
C PHE A 83 -19.38 -15.04 -3.96
N PRO A 84 -20.20 -16.10 -3.84
CA PRO A 84 -19.79 -17.32 -3.13
C PRO A 84 -18.54 -17.99 -3.73
N ALA A 85 -18.46 -18.08 -5.06
CA ALA A 85 -17.27 -18.62 -5.74
C ALA A 85 -16.03 -17.76 -5.46
N LEU A 86 -16.17 -16.44 -5.45
CA LEU A 86 -15.10 -15.52 -5.06
C LEU A 86 -14.61 -15.79 -3.63
N LEU A 87 -15.53 -15.94 -2.66
CA LEU A 87 -15.15 -16.27 -1.28
C LEU A 87 -14.42 -17.61 -1.21
N GLY A 88 -14.86 -18.60 -1.98
CA GLY A 88 -14.15 -19.89 -2.11
C GLY A 88 -12.72 -19.72 -2.60
N VAL A 89 -12.49 -18.87 -3.62
CA VAL A 89 -11.14 -18.54 -4.11
C VAL A 89 -10.31 -17.85 -3.02
N VAL A 90 -10.84 -16.80 -2.39
CA VAL A 90 -10.13 -16.04 -1.35
C VAL A 90 -9.76 -16.94 -0.16
N ASN A 91 -10.67 -17.80 0.29
CA ASN A 91 -10.41 -18.73 1.39
C ASN A 91 -9.37 -19.80 1.01
N ARG A 92 -9.42 -20.29 -0.23
CA ARG A 92 -8.42 -21.23 -0.77
C ARG A 92 -7.04 -20.61 -0.86
N LEU A 93 -6.93 -19.31 -1.17
CA LEU A 93 -5.64 -18.61 -1.16
C LEU A 93 -5.18 -18.29 0.26
N ASN A 94 -6.10 -18.04 1.18
CA ASN A 94 -5.83 -17.82 2.61
C ASN A 94 -5.97 -19.10 3.45
N ARG A 95 -5.35 -20.22 3.04
CA ARG A 95 -5.48 -21.54 3.74
C ARG A 95 -5.11 -21.49 5.22
N ARG A 96 -4.16 -20.60 5.58
CA ARG A 96 -3.70 -20.40 6.96
C ARG A 96 -4.65 -19.54 7.82
N ARG A 97 -5.85 -19.19 7.30
CA ARG A 97 -6.88 -18.39 7.98
C ARG A 97 -6.33 -17.14 8.65
N ARG A 98 -5.36 -16.48 8.01
CA ARG A 98 -4.73 -15.27 8.56
C ARG A 98 -5.77 -14.16 8.60
N ALA A 99 -5.65 -13.26 9.56
CA ALA A 99 -6.41 -12.01 9.53
C ALA A 99 -5.97 -11.17 8.32
N TYR A 100 -6.94 -10.68 7.54
CA TYR A 100 -6.73 -9.83 6.38
C TYR A 100 -7.34 -8.44 6.59
N LEU A 101 -6.76 -7.47 5.91
CA LEU A 101 -7.29 -6.14 5.70
C LEU A 101 -7.76 -6.01 4.26
N LEU A 102 -8.90 -5.38 4.08
CA LEU A 102 -9.43 -4.92 2.81
C LEU A 102 -9.12 -3.43 2.69
N GLN A 103 -8.56 -3.02 1.56
CA GLN A 103 -8.21 -1.63 1.29
C GLN A 103 -8.69 -1.26 -0.11
N HIS A 104 -9.26 -0.06 -0.29
CA HIS A 104 -9.65 0.43 -1.62
C HIS A 104 -8.47 0.32 -2.62
N GLY A 105 -8.71 -0.34 -3.75
CA GLY A 105 -7.75 -0.44 -4.86
C GLY A 105 -7.61 0.87 -5.62
N ILE A 106 -6.53 1.61 -5.35
CA ILE A 106 -6.25 2.88 -6.01
C ILE A 106 -5.66 2.64 -7.41
N ARG A 107 -6.23 3.26 -8.43
CA ARG A 107 -5.62 3.34 -9.77
C ARG A 107 -4.46 4.34 -9.75
N LEU A 108 -3.25 3.81 -9.71
CA LEU A 108 -2.02 4.60 -9.67
C LEU A 108 -1.69 5.24 -11.01
N ALA A 109 -0.97 6.35 -10.94
CA ALA A 109 -0.22 6.87 -12.06
C ALA A 109 0.80 5.83 -12.54
N SER A 110 1.07 5.82 -13.84
CA SER A 110 1.85 4.78 -14.49
C SER A 110 2.86 5.35 -15.47
N ILE A 111 3.91 4.58 -15.75
CA ILE A 111 4.91 4.85 -16.80
C ILE A 111 4.81 3.71 -17.80
N GLY A 112 4.43 4.02 -19.05
CA GLY A 112 4.20 2.98 -20.07
C GLY A 112 3.15 1.95 -19.63
N GLY A 113 2.08 2.39 -18.97
CA GLY A 113 1.02 1.52 -18.44
C GLY A 113 1.38 0.74 -17.17
N ARG A 114 2.62 0.83 -16.68
CA ARG A 114 3.10 0.13 -15.48
C ARG A 114 2.90 1.01 -14.23
N PRO A 115 2.12 0.59 -13.22
CA PRO A 115 1.90 1.36 -11.99
C PRO A 115 3.20 1.74 -11.28
N VAL A 116 3.23 2.95 -10.71
CA VAL A 116 4.36 3.46 -9.94
C VAL A 116 3.96 3.69 -8.49
N ASP A 117 4.81 3.25 -7.57
CA ASP A 117 4.73 3.61 -6.17
C ASP A 117 6.05 4.21 -5.65
N TYR A 118 6.02 4.74 -4.43
CA TYR A 118 7.12 5.51 -3.86
C TYR A 118 7.45 5.00 -2.46
N ARG A 119 8.73 4.72 -2.22
CA ARG A 119 9.28 4.35 -0.91
C ARG A 119 10.01 5.53 -0.30
N VAL A 120 9.62 5.94 0.90
CA VAL A 120 10.37 6.86 1.75
C VAL A 120 10.97 6.09 2.93
N LYS A 121 12.27 6.25 3.21
CA LYS A 121 12.95 5.60 4.35
C LYS A 121 13.46 6.67 5.32
N LEU A 122 13.01 6.58 6.57
CA LEU A 122 13.48 7.40 7.68
C LEU A 122 14.17 6.48 8.72
N VAL A 123 15.32 6.91 9.24
CA VAL A 123 16.06 6.17 10.27
C VAL A 123 16.47 7.13 11.38
N ASN A 124 16.31 6.70 12.63
CA ASN A 124 16.83 7.40 13.79
C ASN A 124 18.28 6.97 14.01
N GLU A 125 19.19 7.93 13.92
CA GLU A 125 20.61 7.77 14.23
C GLU A 125 20.93 8.75 15.36
N ASN A 126 21.29 8.22 16.53
CA ASN A 126 21.68 8.98 17.72
C ASN A 126 20.66 10.07 18.11
N GLY A 127 19.37 9.73 18.09
CA GLY A 127 18.28 10.65 18.44
C GLY A 127 17.79 11.54 17.30
N ARG A 128 18.46 11.54 16.14
CA ARG A 128 18.11 12.37 14.98
C ARG A 128 17.49 11.52 13.87
N TRP A 129 16.33 11.95 13.37
CA TRP A 129 15.62 11.26 12.28
C TRP A 129 16.09 11.75 10.91
N LEU A 130 16.83 10.91 10.19
CA LEU A 130 17.40 11.19 8.89
C LEU A 130 16.57 10.58 7.76
N LEU A 131 16.41 11.33 6.68
CA LEU A 131 15.88 10.85 5.41
C LEU A 131 16.95 10.07 4.66
N LYS A 132 16.78 8.74 4.56
CA LYS A 132 17.74 7.86 3.88
C LYS A 132 17.40 7.61 2.42
N ALA A 133 16.13 7.61 2.05
CA ALA A 133 15.72 7.37 0.66
C ALA A 133 14.36 7.97 0.32
N VAL A 134 14.21 8.40 -0.93
CA VAL A 134 12.92 8.65 -1.61
C VAL A 134 13.00 8.14 -3.04
N VAL A 135 12.61 6.89 -3.24
CA VAL A 135 12.74 6.18 -4.52
C VAL A 135 11.36 5.84 -5.08
N ALA A 136 11.27 5.73 -6.39
CA ALA A 136 10.08 5.20 -7.07
C ALA A 136 10.35 3.77 -7.54
N ARG A 137 9.31 2.93 -7.49
CA ARG A 137 9.35 1.58 -8.05
C ARG A 137 8.31 1.48 -9.16
N VAL A 138 8.74 1.06 -10.34
CA VAL A 138 7.86 0.80 -11.47
C VAL A 138 7.53 -0.69 -11.48
N ALA A 139 6.24 -1.03 -11.37
CA ALA A 139 5.78 -2.42 -11.37
C ALA A 139 6.22 -3.14 -12.65
N ARG A 140 6.36 -4.46 -12.64
CA ARG A 140 6.61 -5.23 -13.87
C ARG A 140 5.37 -5.19 -14.80
N PRO A 141 5.56 -5.34 -16.13
CA PRO A 141 4.42 -5.54 -17.04
C PRO A 141 3.48 -6.64 -16.52
N GLY A 142 2.17 -6.36 -16.52
CA GLY A 142 1.14 -7.29 -16.03
C GLY A 142 0.95 -7.37 -14.50
N TYR A 143 1.78 -6.68 -13.70
CA TYR A 143 1.62 -6.65 -12.24
C TYR A 143 0.92 -5.37 -11.75
N PHE A 144 0.06 -5.53 -10.75
CA PHE A 144 -0.69 -4.45 -10.11
C PHE A 144 -0.05 -3.96 -8.79
N VAL A 145 0.96 -4.69 -8.26
CA VAL A 145 1.74 -4.30 -7.08
C VAL A 145 3.22 -4.38 -7.38
N THR A 146 3.90 -3.28 -7.12
CA THR A 146 5.36 -3.08 -7.13
C THR A 146 6.09 -3.94 -6.10
N ASN A 147 5.58 -4.04 -4.87
CA ASN A 147 6.17 -4.78 -3.74
C ASN A 147 6.29 -6.30 -3.95
N ILE A 148 5.54 -6.86 -4.91
CA ILE A 148 5.56 -8.31 -5.24
C ILE A 148 6.52 -8.58 -6.42
N CYS A 149 6.99 -7.52 -7.09
CA CYS A 149 7.88 -7.64 -8.24
C CYS A 149 9.33 -7.82 -7.77
N ARG A 150 9.85 -9.06 -7.75
CA ARG A 150 11.31 -9.25 -7.89
C ARG A 150 11.67 -8.66 -9.25
N GLY A 151 12.48 -7.60 -9.34
CA GLY A 151 12.97 -7.02 -10.61
C GLY A 151 12.00 -6.06 -11.33
N GLY A 152 11.26 -5.24 -10.58
CA GLY A 152 10.77 -3.96 -11.12
C GLY A 152 11.88 -2.90 -11.11
N ASP A 153 11.65 -1.78 -11.80
CA ASP A 153 12.69 -0.75 -11.95
C ASP A 153 12.70 0.20 -10.75
N LEU A 154 13.89 0.48 -10.22
CA LEU A 154 14.12 1.53 -9.23
C LEU A 154 14.61 2.77 -9.95
N ILE A 155 13.82 3.85 -9.89
CA ILE A 155 14.19 5.14 -10.48
C ILE A 155 14.05 6.26 -9.46
N SER A 156 14.64 7.43 -9.78
CA SER A 156 14.50 8.59 -8.91
C SER A 156 13.02 9.00 -8.80
N SER A 157 12.58 9.41 -7.61
CA SER A 157 11.21 9.90 -7.40
C SER A 157 10.87 11.08 -8.31
N ASN A 158 11.82 11.98 -8.58
CA ASN A 158 11.59 13.11 -9.47
C ASN A 158 11.38 12.68 -10.93
N ASP A 159 12.17 11.72 -11.43
CA ASP A 159 12.02 11.17 -12.78
C ASP A 159 10.66 10.45 -12.91
N ALA A 160 10.33 9.62 -11.93
CA ALA A 160 9.05 8.91 -11.90
C ALA A 160 7.85 9.87 -11.93
N ILE A 161 7.87 10.91 -11.09
CA ILE A 161 6.78 11.91 -11.07
C ILE A 161 6.69 12.62 -12.41
N ARG A 162 7.82 13.03 -12.99
CA ARG A 162 7.86 13.70 -14.30
C ARG A 162 7.27 12.84 -15.42
N ARG A 163 7.54 11.53 -15.39
CA ARG A 163 7.12 10.59 -16.44
C ARG A 163 5.69 10.04 -16.27
N SER A 164 5.12 10.13 -15.06
CA SER A 164 3.81 9.54 -14.74
C SER A 164 2.71 10.56 -14.47
N LEU A 165 3.06 11.82 -14.20
CA LEU A 165 2.14 12.83 -13.70
C LEU A 165 2.43 14.21 -14.31
N HIS A 166 1.37 14.97 -14.56
CA HIS A 166 1.45 16.39 -14.93
C HIS A 166 1.48 17.28 -13.68
N VAL A 167 2.43 17.03 -12.77
CA VAL A 167 2.60 17.80 -11.52
C VAL A 167 4.06 18.17 -11.29
N ALA A 168 4.31 19.22 -10.51
CA ALA A 168 5.66 19.65 -10.17
C ALA A 168 6.42 18.60 -9.33
N PRO A 169 7.47 17.93 -9.88
CA PRO A 169 8.11 16.78 -9.20
C PRO A 169 8.69 17.13 -7.83
N ARG A 170 9.42 18.25 -7.74
CA ARG A 170 10.04 18.72 -6.48
C ARG A 170 9.00 19.04 -5.41
N ARG A 171 7.82 19.57 -5.78
CA ARG A 171 6.74 19.88 -4.84
C ARG A 171 6.10 18.59 -4.32
N THR A 172 5.83 17.64 -5.20
CA THR A 172 5.26 16.34 -4.83
C THR A 172 6.21 15.51 -3.96
N LYS A 173 7.51 15.47 -4.30
CA LYS A 173 8.54 14.85 -3.46
C LYS A 173 8.58 15.46 -2.04
N ARG A 174 8.52 16.79 -1.92
CA ARG A 174 8.43 17.46 -0.61
C ARG A 174 7.18 17.07 0.16
N ARG A 175 6.02 16.94 -0.50
CA ARG A 175 4.78 16.46 0.15
C ARG A 175 4.91 15.04 0.69
N LEU A 176 5.55 14.12 -0.05
CA LEU A 176 5.83 12.75 0.42
C LEU A 176 6.71 12.76 1.67
N ILE A 177 7.77 13.59 1.67
CA ILE A 177 8.69 13.72 2.80
C ILE A 177 7.96 14.28 4.03
N ASN A 178 7.24 15.40 3.88
CA ASN A 178 6.53 16.05 4.98
C ASN A 178 5.48 15.10 5.58
N LEU A 179 4.69 14.42 4.75
CA LEU A 179 3.72 13.42 5.20
C LEU A 179 4.40 12.28 5.97
N SER A 180 5.58 11.84 5.52
CA SER A 180 6.36 10.80 6.21
C SER A 180 6.84 11.26 7.59
N TYR A 181 7.29 12.51 7.74
CA TYR A 181 7.66 13.07 9.04
C TYR A 181 6.46 13.23 9.98
N THR A 182 5.29 13.65 9.47
CA THR A 182 4.04 13.68 10.25
C THR A 182 3.66 12.29 10.74
N CYS A 183 3.65 11.30 9.84
CA CYS A 183 3.35 9.91 10.19
C CYS A 183 4.37 9.33 11.18
N LYS A 184 5.66 9.68 11.02
CA LYS A 184 6.73 9.31 11.96
C LYS A 184 6.40 9.78 13.36
N ASN A 185 6.07 11.07 13.54
CA ASN A 185 5.77 11.62 14.87
C ASN A 185 4.62 10.87 15.55
N ILE A 186 3.53 10.63 14.82
CA ILE A 186 2.37 9.87 15.30
C ILE A 186 2.78 8.46 15.74
N LEU A 187 3.54 7.75 14.90
CA LEU A 187 3.94 6.37 15.17
C LEU A 187 4.95 6.26 16.30
N THR A 188 5.91 7.18 16.41
CA THR A 188 6.90 7.15 17.50
C THR A 188 6.28 7.49 18.85
N GLN A 189 5.25 8.34 18.86
CA GLN A 189 4.47 8.61 20.07
C GLN A 189 3.58 7.42 20.46
N ALA A 190 2.87 6.83 19.49
CA ALA A 190 2.01 5.67 19.75
C ALA A 190 2.79 4.39 20.09
N PHE A 191 4.00 4.25 19.56
CA PHE A 191 4.85 3.08 19.72
C PHE A 191 6.31 3.49 20.02
N PRO A 192 6.61 3.91 21.25
CA PRO A 192 7.97 4.27 21.65
C PRO A 192 8.97 3.14 21.38
N GLY A 193 10.18 3.50 20.98
CA GLY A 193 11.27 2.56 20.65
C GLY A 193 11.42 2.21 19.16
N ILE A 194 10.57 2.71 18.26
CA ILE A 194 10.78 2.59 16.82
C ILE A 194 11.99 3.45 16.41
N GLY A 195 12.99 2.82 15.79
CA GLY A 195 14.19 3.49 15.26
C GLY A 195 14.25 3.61 13.74
N GLN A 196 13.33 2.98 13.00
CA GLN A 196 13.31 3.06 11.53
C GLN A 196 11.90 2.89 10.96
N LEU A 197 11.61 3.60 9.88
CA LEU A 197 10.32 3.60 9.20
C LEU A 197 10.49 3.63 7.68
N GLY A 198 9.83 2.71 6.99
CA GLY A 198 9.67 2.71 5.54
C GLY A 198 8.21 2.94 5.18
N PHE A 199 7.93 3.99 4.40
CA PHE A 199 6.59 4.36 3.98
C PHE A 199 6.40 3.98 2.51
N ASP A 200 5.30 3.30 2.22
CA ASP A 200 4.88 2.98 0.85
C ASP A 200 3.71 3.86 0.46
N TYR A 201 3.93 4.69 -0.56
CA TYR A 201 2.95 5.60 -1.11
C TYR A 201 2.60 5.25 -2.54
N GLY A 202 1.33 5.46 -2.89
CA GLY A 202 0.88 5.60 -4.26
C GLY A 202 0.57 7.05 -4.59
N ILE A 203 0.60 7.39 -5.87
CA ILE A 203 0.01 8.63 -6.38
C ILE A 203 -0.96 8.26 -7.48
N ASP A 204 -2.21 8.73 -7.38
CA ASP A 204 -3.19 8.50 -8.45
C ASP A 204 -2.99 9.47 -9.63
N ALA A 205 -3.69 9.23 -10.73
CA ALA A 205 -3.58 10.03 -11.95
C ALA A 205 -3.93 11.53 -11.74
N ARG A 206 -4.60 11.89 -10.63
CA ARG A 206 -4.93 13.28 -10.28
C ARG A 206 -3.87 13.92 -9.37
N GLY A 207 -2.78 13.22 -9.08
CA GLY A 207 -1.71 13.72 -8.22
C GLY A 207 -2.01 13.64 -6.72
N LYS A 208 -3.06 12.91 -6.30
CA LYS A 208 -3.34 12.69 -4.89
C LYS A 208 -2.44 11.58 -4.34
N ILE A 209 -1.80 11.87 -3.22
CA ILE A 209 -0.91 10.96 -2.50
C ILE A 209 -1.75 10.05 -1.61
N TRP A 210 -1.46 8.75 -1.68
CA TRP A 210 -2.08 7.71 -0.88
C TRP A 210 -1.03 6.95 -0.07
N LEU A 211 -1.17 6.88 1.26
CA LEU A 211 -0.33 6.06 2.13
C LEU A 211 -0.90 4.64 2.22
N PHE A 212 -0.19 3.65 1.69
CA PHE A 212 -0.63 2.26 1.67
C PHE A 212 -0.21 1.47 2.90
N GLU A 213 1.04 1.64 3.31
CA GLU A 213 1.60 0.99 4.48
C GLU A 213 2.81 1.72 5.04
N VAL A 214 3.08 1.46 6.31
CA VAL A 214 4.32 1.84 6.99
C VAL A 214 4.95 0.57 7.55
N ASN A 215 6.25 0.39 7.34
CA ASN A 215 7.05 -0.74 7.82
C ASN A 215 8.01 -0.25 8.90
N THR A 216 8.03 -0.88 10.08
CA THR A 216 8.92 -0.51 11.21
C THR A 216 10.24 -1.29 11.22
N ARG A 217 10.46 -2.11 10.20
CA ARG A 217 11.72 -2.82 9.92
C ARG A 217 11.90 -2.89 8.40
N PRO A 218 12.02 -1.73 7.73
CA PRO A 218 12.24 -1.71 6.29
C PRO A 218 13.58 -2.36 5.97
N GLN A 219 13.59 -3.24 4.97
CA GLN A 219 14.82 -3.60 4.26
C GLN A 219 15.25 -2.36 3.45
#